data_AF-A0A7S4PAW1-F1
#
_entry.id   AF-A0A7S4PAW1-F1
#
_cell.length_a   1.000
_cell.length_b   1.000
_cell.length_c   1.000
_cell.angle_alpha   90.00
_cell.angle_beta   90.00
_cell.angle_gamma   90.00
#
_symmetry.space_group_name_H-M   'P 1'
#
loop_
_entity.id
_entity.type
_entity.pdbx_description
1 polymer ?
#
loop_
_entity_poly.entity_id
_entity_poly.type
_entity_poly.pdbx_seq_one_letter_code
_entity_poly.pdbx_strand_id
1 'polypeptide(L)'
;QRGVVSVGNPSCFCFNEFCFGATSEDTLKMMSGNTLARSSQNEKKDRMACIVQMMLRQRSFFPFYPPPPSINLHSPNLRKTQLSQNSPDVLFLASDLKPFVKEIDGVLCVNTGRLTRGPGGGTYAHLTIHPYPEDKLKEAEEGKGLPHLACERIKVEITRI
;
A
#
# COMPACT_ATOMS: atom_id res chain seq x y z
N GLN A 1 -2.33 -10.00 28.01
CA GLN A 1 -1.87 -9.56 26.67
C GLN A 1 -2.72 -8.36 26.24
N ARG A 2 -2.34 -7.13 26.61
CA ARG A 2 -3.01 -5.91 26.13
C ARG A 2 -1.96 -5.19 25.27
N GLY A 3 -2.21 -5.07 23.96
CA GLY A 3 -1.30 -4.38 23.02
C GLY A 3 -0.75 -5.21 21.85
N VAL A 4 -1.21 -6.45 21.63
CA VAL A 4 -0.83 -7.26 20.47
C VAL A 4 -2.08 -7.70 19.72
N VAL A 5 -2.11 -7.46 18.41
CA VAL A 5 -3.16 -7.92 17.50
C VAL A 5 -2.49 -8.70 16.37
N SER A 6 -2.98 -9.90 16.07
CA SER A 6 -2.54 -10.69 14.93
C SER A 6 -3.57 -10.58 13.81
N VAL A 7 -3.11 -10.31 12.59
CA VAL A 7 -3.93 -10.16 11.39
C VAL A 7 -3.46 -11.13 10.31
N GLY A 8 -4.32 -11.40 9.33
CA GLY A 8 -3.97 -12.22 8.17
C GLY A 8 -2.95 -11.55 7.25
N ASN A 9 -2.38 -12.34 6.32
CA ASN A 9 -1.58 -11.84 5.22
C ASN A 9 -2.20 -12.26 3.87
N PRO A 10 -2.58 -11.30 3.01
CA PRO A 10 -2.65 -9.86 3.27
C PRO A 10 -3.79 -9.53 4.25
N SER A 11 -3.85 -8.28 4.72
CA SER A 11 -4.96 -7.80 5.53
C SER A 11 -5.29 -6.33 5.26
N CYS A 12 -6.57 -6.01 5.47
CA CYS A 12 -7.04 -4.64 5.63
C CYS A 12 -7.50 -4.44 7.07
N PHE A 13 -7.11 -3.33 7.69
CA PHE A 13 -7.50 -2.98 9.05
C PHE A 13 -7.64 -1.47 9.20
N CYS A 14 -8.42 -1.02 10.18
CA CYS A 14 -8.59 0.40 10.44
C CYS A 14 -7.83 0.80 11.71
N PHE A 15 -7.21 1.98 11.66
CA PHE A 15 -6.68 2.64 12.85
C PHE A 15 -7.26 4.06 12.89
N ASN A 16 -8.05 4.34 13.93
CA ASN A 16 -8.99 5.45 13.97
C ASN A 16 -9.93 5.43 12.75
N GLU A 17 -10.00 6.51 11.98
CA GLU A 17 -10.78 6.62 10.75
C GLU A 17 -10.08 6.03 9.52
N PHE A 18 -8.76 5.85 9.56
CA PHE A 18 -7.97 5.48 8.38
C PHE A 18 -7.98 3.98 8.14
N CYS A 19 -8.17 3.60 6.87
CA CYS A 19 -8.11 2.23 6.39
C CYS A 19 -6.71 1.91 5.85
N PHE A 20 -6.07 0.89 6.41
CA PHE A 20 -4.76 0.41 5.99
C PHE A 20 -4.90 -0.92 5.26
N GLY A 21 -4.17 -1.08 4.17
CA GLY A 21 -3.93 -2.37 3.52
C GLY A 21 -2.47 -2.76 3.67
N ALA A 22 -2.18 -4.00 4.03
CA ALA A 22 -0.81 -4.48 4.17
C ALA A 22 -0.65 -5.88 3.58
N THR A 23 0.47 -6.09 2.88
CA THR A 23 0.93 -7.41 2.45
C THR A 23 2.41 -7.56 2.77
N SER A 24 2.79 -8.73 3.27
CA SER A 24 4.21 -9.08 3.48
C SER A 24 4.83 -9.79 2.27
N GLU A 25 4.01 -10.19 1.29
CA GLU A 25 4.44 -10.82 0.06
C GLU A 25 5.05 -9.78 -0.90
N ASP A 26 6.16 -10.12 -1.56
CA ASP A 26 6.86 -9.20 -2.46
C ASP A 26 6.20 -9.18 -3.86
N THR A 27 4.90 -8.89 -3.88
CA THR A 27 4.12 -8.74 -5.11
C THR A 27 4.70 -7.66 -6.00
N LEU A 28 5.25 -6.60 -5.42
CA LEU A 28 5.81 -5.48 -6.17
C LEU A 28 7.03 -5.91 -7.02
N LYS A 29 7.99 -6.65 -6.44
CA LYS A 29 9.17 -7.15 -7.18
C LYS A 29 8.77 -8.15 -8.23
N MET A 30 7.85 -9.05 -7.92
CA MET A 30 7.30 -10.01 -8.88
C MET A 30 6.58 -9.30 -10.02
N MET A 31 5.80 -8.25 -9.72
CA MET A 31 5.15 -7.42 -10.74
C MET A 31 6.14 -6.67 -11.59
N SER A 32 7.22 -6.19 -10.99
CA SER A 32 8.27 -5.52 -11.74
C SER A 32 8.85 -6.43 -12.81
N GLY A 33 9.12 -7.72 -12.52
CA GLY A 33 9.69 -8.65 -13.50
C GLY A 33 8.74 -9.08 -14.63
N ASN A 34 7.42 -9.02 -14.41
CA ASN A 34 6.42 -9.65 -15.28
C ASN A 34 5.41 -8.68 -15.90
N THR A 35 5.56 -7.36 -15.67
CA THR A 35 4.64 -6.34 -16.19
C THR A 35 5.25 -5.63 -17.39
N LEU A 36 4.46 -5.51 -18.47
CA LEU A 36 4.78 -4.69 -19.62
C LEU A 36 3.87 -3.46 -19.63
N ALA A 37 4.45 -2.28 -19.82
CA ALA A 37 3.72 -1.04 -19.98
C ALA A 37 4.23 -0.32 -21.23
N ARG A 38 3.29 0.19 -22.05
CA ARG A 38 3.64 1.00 -23.21
C ARG A 38 4.06 2.39 -22.73
N SER A 39 5.28 2.81 -23.10
CA SER A 39 5.77 4.17 -22.91
C SER A 39 6.03 4.82 -24.26
N SER A 40 5.64 6.07 -24.42
CA SER A 40 6.10 6.89 -25.55
C SER A 40 7.57 7.26 -25.36
N GLN A 41 8.32 7.51 -26.44
CA GLN A 41 9.77 7.78 -26.39
C GLN A 41 10.16 8.95 -25.47
N ASN A 42 9.25 9.90 -25.22
CA ASN A 42 9.50 11.06 -24.36
C ASN A 42 8.84 11.00 -22.98
N GLU A 43 8.12 9.92 -22.65
CA GLU A 43 7.47 9.77 -21.35
C GLU A 43 8.32 8.94 -20.38
N LYS A 44 8.85 9.60 -19.34
CA LYS A 44 9.39 8.88 -18.17
C LYS A 44 8.23 8.46 -17.28
N LYS A 45 7.67 7.27 -17.51
CA LYS A 45 6.68 6.69 -16.60
C LYS A 45 7.35 6.10 -15.37
N ASP A 46 6.79 6.42 -14.22
CA ASP A 46 7.18 5.77 -12.97
C ASP A 46 6.67 4.33 -12.96
N ARG A 47 7.58 3.40 -13.22
CA ARG A 47 7.28 1.96 -13.28
C ARG A 47 6.62 1.46 -12.00
N MET A 48 7.07 1.91 -10.82
CA MET A 48 6.51 1.46 -9.55
C MET A 48 5.09 2.01 -9.36
N ALA A 49 4.87 3.26 -9.73
CA ALA A 49 3.54 3.84 -9.70
C ALA A 49 2.57 3.08 -10.62
N CYS A 50 2.99 2.74 -11.84
CA CYS A 50 2.16 1.97 -12.77
C CYS A 50 1.81 0.57 -12.21
N ILE A 51 2.77 -0.12 -11.61
CA ILE A 51 2.54 -1.45 -11.03
C ILE A 51 1.56 -1.39 -9.88
N VAL A 52 1.76 -0.46 -8.94
CA VAL A 52 0.85 -0.32 -7.79
C VAL A 52 -0.53 0.13 -8.26
N GLN A 53 -0.61 1.01 -9.27
CA GLN A 53 -1.87 1.37 -9.90
C GLN A 53 -2.59 0.14 -10.48
N MET A 54 -1.87 -0.80 -11.09
CA MET A 54 -2.47 -2.07 -11.54
C MET A 54 -3.01 -2.90 -10.37
N MET A 55 -2.27 -3.02 -9.26
CA MET A 55 -2.74 -3.71 -8.05
C MET A 55 -4.03 -3.10 -7.51
N LEU A 56 -4.09 -1.76 -7.41
CA LEU A 56 -5.26 -1.02 -6.95
C LEU A 56 -6.46 -1.22 -7.87
N ARG A 57 -6.26 -1.08 -9.18
CA ARG A 57 -7.33 -1.26 -10.19
C ARG A 57 -7.83 -2.69 -10.28
N GLN A 58 -6.96 -3.67 -10.11
CA GLN A 58 -7.34 -5.09 -10.05
C GLN A 58 -7.90 -5.48 -8.67
N ARG A 59 -7.89 -4.56 -7.71
CA ARG A 59 -8.44 -4.75 -6.36
C ARG A 59 -7.89 -5.99 -5.69
N SER A 60 -6.60 -6.25 -5.86
CA SER A 60 -5.92 -7.42 -5.30
C SER A 60 -4.51 -7.08 -4.85
N PHE A 61 -4.14 -7.56 -3.67
CA PHE A 61 -2.75 -7.58 -3.19
C PHE A 61 -1.87 -8.52 -4.01
N PHE A 62 -2.48 -9.42 -4.79
CA PHE A 62 -1.80 -10.37 -5.66
C PHE A 62 -2.61 -10.56 -6.96
N PRO A 63 -2.40 -9.72 -7.98
CA PRO A 63 -3.17 -9.81 -9.22
C PRO A 63 -2.63 -10.82 -10.25
N PHE A 64 -1.57 -11.55 -9.92
CA PHE A 64 -0.98 -12.53 -10.84
C PHE A 64 -1.78 -13.82 -10.91
N TYR A 65 -2.09 -14.23 -12.14
CA TYR A 65 -2.61 -15.56 -12.40
C TYR A 65 -2.10 -16.10 -13.75
N PRO A 66 -1.60 -17.35 -13.81
CA PRO A 66 -1.32 -18.24 -12.68
C PRO A 66 -0.20 -17.70 -11.76
N PRO A 67 -0.18 -18.06 -10.46
CA PRO A 67 0.93 -17.73 -9.58
C PRO A 67 2.23 -18.36 -10.12
N PRO A 68 3.39 -17.69 -10.00
CA PRO A 68 4.66 -18.31 -10.39
C PRO A 68 4.99 -19.49 -9.47
N PRO A 69 5.84 -20.44 -9.91
CA PRO A 69 6.16 -21.65 -9.15
C PRO A 69 6.73 -21.41 -7.74
N SER A 70 7.30 -20.22 -7.49
CA SER A 70 7.83 -19.83 -6.19
C SER A 70 6.75 -19.41 -5.18
N ILE A 71 5.49 -19.26 -5.60
CA ILE A 71 4.38 -18.80 -4.76
C ILE A 71 3.33 -19.90 -4.64
N ASN A 72 3.10 -20.34 -3.42
CA ASN A 72 2.04 -21.31 -3.10
C ASN A 72 0.73 -20.58 -2.85
N LEU A 73 0.01 -20.24 -3.91
CA LEU A 73 -1.32 -19.64 -3.82
C LEU A 73 -2.39 -20.72 -3.89
N HIS A 74 -3.08 -20.95 -2.78
CA HIS A 74 -4.22 -21.86 -2.75
C HIS A 74 -5.43 -21.19 -3.43
N SER A 75 -5.80 -21.64 -4.64
CA SER A 75 -6.83 -20.99 -5.47
C SER A 75 -8.15 -20.68 -4.75
N PRO A 76 -8.69 -21.56 -3.87
CA PRO A 76 -9.89 -21.25 -3.09
C PRO A 76 -9.77 -20.02 -2.17
N ASN A 77 -8.54 -19.65 -1.78
CA ASN A 77 -8.25 -18.50 -0.93
C ASN A 77 -7.95 -17.21 -1.71
N LEU A 78 -8.05 -17.21 -3.05
CA LEU A 78 -7.83 -16.00 -3.88
C LEU A 78 -8.67 -14.79 -3.42
N ARG A 79 -9.90 -15.04 -2.94
CA ARG A 79 -10.75 -13.96 -2.41
C ARG A 79 -10.16 -13.27 -1.18
N LYS A 80 -9.30 -13.95 -0.42
CA LYS A 80 -8.60 -13.38 0.75
C LYS A 80 -7.46 -12.45 0.35
N THR A 81 -7.01 -12.49 -0.91
CA THR A 81 -6.01 -11.55 -1.43
C THR A 81 -6.63 -10.31 -2.05
N GLN A 82 -7.96 -10.19 -2.05
CA GLN A 82 -8.65 -9.02 -2.58
C GLN A 82 -8.54 -7.84 -1.62
N LEU A 83 -8.40 -6.65 -2.18
CA LEU A 83 -8.58 -5.41 -1.44
C LEU A 83 -10.06 -5.29 -1.03
N SER A 84 -10.31 -4.69 0.14
CA SER A 84 -11.65 -4.36 0.65
C SER A 84 -12.47 -3.58 -0.38
N GLN A 85 -13.81 -3.55 -0.25
CA GLN A 85 -14.71 -2.84 -1.17
C GLN A 85 -14.37 -1.34 -1.34
N ASN A 86 -13.80 -0.73 -0.32
CA ASN A 86 -13.19 0.59 -0.41
C ASN A 86 -11.68 0.45 -0.56
N SER A 87 -11.06 1.28 -1.40
CA SER A 87 -9.60 1.40 -1.47
C SER A 87 -9.06 1.82 -0.11
N PRO A 88 -7.93 1.23 0.34
CA PRO A 88 -7.32 1.68 1.58
C PRO A 88 -6.82 3.12 1.43
N ASP A 89 -6.75 3.85 2.53
CA ASP A 89 -6.12 5.17 2.61
C ASP A 89 -4.60 5.04 2.47
N VAL A 90 -4.03 4.00 3.07
CA VAL A 90 -2.59 3.71 3.04
C VAL A 90 -2.37 2.24 2.66
N LEU A 91 -1.50 2.00 1.68
CA LEU A 91 -1.12 0.65 1.23
C LEU A 91 0.35 0.38 1.52
N PHE A 92 0.61 -0.55 2.44
CA PHE A 92 1.95 -1.04 2.75
C PHE A 92 2.33 -2.22 1.85
N LEU A 93 3.49 -2.10 1.21
CA LEU A 93 4.08 -3.11 0.34
C LEU A 93 5.48 -3.46 0.84
N ALA A 94 5.68 -4.68 1.31
CA ALA A 94 7.01 -5.13 1.72
C ALA A 94 7.80 -5.65 0.51
N SER A 95 8.79 -4.88 0.02
CA SER A 95 9.59 -5.27 -1.15
C SER A 95 11.09 -5.07 -0.96
N ASP A 96 11.90 -5.90 -1.63
CA ASP A 96 13.35 -5.70 -1.73
C ASP A 96 13.73 -4.49 -2.60
N LEU A 97 12.77 -3.99 -3.38
CA LEU A 97 12.95 -2.82 -4.24
C LEU A 97 13.27 -1.55 -3.42
N LYS A 98 13.70 -0.49 -4.12
CA LYS A 98 14.01 0.79 -3.48
C LYS A 98 12.79 1.28 -2.67
N PRO A 99 12.96 1.64 -1.39
CA PRO A 99 11.88 2.20 -0.59
C PRO A 99 11.29 3.45 -1.24
N PHE A 100 9.97 3.63 -1.13
CA PHE A 100 9.29 4.80 -1.67
C PHE A 100 8.00 5.10 -0.91
N VAL A 101 7.56 6.35 -1.03
CA VAL A 101 6.22 6.82 -0.70
C VAL A 101 5.66 7.49 -1.95
N LYS A 102 4.47 7.09 -2.39
CA LYS A 102 3.81 7.63 -3.58
C LYS A 102 2.32 7.71 -3.36
N GLU A 103 1.70 8.82 -3.78
CA GLU A 103 0.25 8.91 -3.94
C GLU A 103 -0.13 8.33 -5.30
N ILE A 104 -1.01 7.33 -5.30
CA ILE A 104 -1.44 6.63 -6.52
C ILE A 104 -2.95 6.38 -6.41
N ASP A 105 -3.71 6.92 -7.37
CA ASP A 105 -5.19 6.83 -7.40
C ASP A 105 -5.84 7.19 -6.04
N GLY A 106 -5.32 8.21 -5.34
CA GLY A 106 -5.81 8.67 -4.04
C GLY A 106 -5.38 7.81 -2.83
N VAL A 107 -4.50 6.83 -3.04
CA VAL A 107 -3.97 5.94 -1.99
C VAL A 107 -2.51 6.27 -1.71
N LEU A 108 -2.16 6.40 -0.43
CA LEU A 108 -0.79 6.58 0.01
C LEU A 108 -0.05 5.25 0.04
N CYS A 109 0.72 4.97 -1.01
CA CYS A 109 1.41 3.70 -1.20
C CYS A 109 2.84 3.78 -0.66
N VAL A 110 3.17 2.89 0.27
CA VAL A 110 4.43 2.89 1.02
C VAL A 110 5.16 1.55 0.83
N ASN A 111 6.30 1.59 0.16
CA ASN A 111 7.29 0.51 0.26
C ASN A 111 8.34 0.89 1.30
N THR A 112 8.31 0.21 2.45
CA THR A 112 9.25 0.46 3.55
C THR A 112 10.66 -0.07 3.28
N GLY A 113 10.82 -0.94 2.28
CA GLY A 113 11.99 -1.78 2.15
C GLY A 113 12.06 -2.86 3.22
N ARG A 114 13.23 -3.50 3.32
CA ARG A 114 13.55 -4.46 4.38
C ARG A 114 14.24 -3.75 5.55
N LEU A 115 13.94 -4.18 6.77
CA LEU A 115 14.59 -3.69 7.98
C LEU A 115 16.09 -3.99 7.99
N THR A 116 16.51 -5.08 7.33
CA THR A 116 17.92 -5.48 7.16
C THR A 116 18.22 -5.78 5.70
N ARG A 117 19.44 -5.49 5.24
CA ARG A 117 19.93 -5.83 3.90
C ARG A 117 21.28 -6.53 4.00
N GLY A 118 21.27 -7.87 3.91
CA GLY A 118 22.46 -8.67 4.18
C GLY A 118 22.96 -8.44 5.61
N PRO A 119 24.26 -8.17 5.83
CA PRO A 119 24.79 -7.88 7.17
C PRO A 119 24.51 -6.44 7.65
N GLY A 120 23.92 -5.57 6.82
CA GLY A 120 23.72 -4.15 7.12
C GLY A 120 22.30 -3.77 7.52
N GLY A 121 22.18 -2.59 8.15
CA GLY A 121 20.91 -1.94 8.46
C GLY A 121 20.14 -1.54 7.19
N GLY A 122 18.83 -1.78 7.22
CA GLY A 122 17.87 -1.41 6.20
C GLY A 122 17.06 -0.18 6.61
N THR A 123 15.74 -0.20 6.34
CA THR A 123 14.86 0.97 6.53
C THR A 123 13.54 0.60 7.20
N TYR A 124 12.92 1.59 7.83
CA TYR A 124 11.55 1.56 8.33
C TYR A 124 10.81 2.84 7.93
N ALA A 125 9.48 2.85 8.05
CA ALA A 125 8.68 4.05 7.81
C ALA A 125 8.06 4.56 9.12
N HIS A 126 8.10 5.88 9.32
CA HIS A 126 7.42 6.60 10.38
C HIS A 126 6.26 7.38 9.78
N LEU A 127 5.05 7.17 10.30
CA LEU A 127 3.83 7.84 9.85
C LEU A 127 3.37 8.81 10.93
N THR A 128 3.21 10.08 10.56
CA THR A 128 2.61 11.11 11.41
C THR A 128 1.24 11.46 10.84
N ILE A 129 0.19 11.25 11.62
CA ILE A 129 -1.20 11.50 11.23
C ILE A 129 -1.68 12.78 11.91
N HIS A 130 -2.02 13.79 11.10
CA HIS A 130 -2.54 15.06 11.58
C HIS A 130 -4.06 15.02 11.80
N PRO A 131 -4.59 15.85 12.72
CA PRO A 131 -6.04 16.00 12.90
C PRO A 131 -6.71 16.48 11.61
N TYR A 132 -8.03 16.32 11.54
CA TYR A 132 -8.79 16.81 10.40
C TYR A 132 -8.76 18.35 10.37
N PRO A 133 -8.58 19.00 9.20
CA PRO A 133 -8.55 20.45 9.12
C PRO A 133 -9.85 21.10 9.63
N GLU A 134 -9.73 22.02 10.60
CA GLU A 134 -10.90 22.64 11.24
C GLU A 134 -11.82 23.38 10.26
N ASP A 135 -11.25 24.03 9.25
CA ASP A 135 -12.02 24.78 8.25
C ASP A 135 -12.96 23.84 7.48
N LYS A 136 -12.44 22.66 7.08
CA LYS A 136 -13.23 21.62 6.41
C LYS A 136 -14.25 20.94 7.33
N LEU A 137 -14.05 20.97 8.66
CA LEU A 137 -15.05 20.49 9.62
C LEU A 137 -16.21 21.46 9.77
N LYS A 138 -15.94 22.77 9.77
CA LYS A 138 -16.98 23.81 9.91
C LYS A 138 -17.90 23.87 8.70
N GLU A 139 -17.38 23.52 7.52
CA GLU A 139 -18.13 23.43 6.27
C GLU A 139 -18.87 22.08 6.09
N ALA A 140 -18.68 21.13 7.01
CA ALA A 140 -19.27 19.81 6.90
C ALA A 140 -20.79 19.85 7.10
N GLU A 141 -21.52 19.27 6.14
CA GLU A 141 -22.97 19.05 6.28
C GLU A 141 -23.24 17.96 7.32
N GLU A 142 -24.11 18.24 8.30
CA GLU A 142 -24.51 17.26 9.30
C GLU A 142 -25.09 15.99 8.64
N GLY A 143 -24.61 14.82 9.07
CA GLY A 143 -25.07 13.52 8.56
C GLY A 143 -24.36 13.03 7.29
N LYS A 144 -23.47 13.82 6.69
CA LYS A 144 -22.65 13.40 5.55
C LYS A 144 -21.25 12.97 6.00
N GLY A 145 -20.81 11.80 5.56
CA GLY A 145 -19.45 11.33 5.83
C GLY A 145 -18.42 12.24 5.16
N LEU A 146 -17.34 12.55 5.88
CA LEU A 146 -16.20 13.30 5.36
C LEU A 146 -15.16 12.34 4.75
N PRO A 147 -14.50 12.71 3.64
CA PRO A 147 -13.39 11.92 3.11
C PRO A 147 -12.23 11.93 4.11
N HIS A 148 -11.45 10.86 4.26
CA HIS A 148 -10.40 10.82 5.29
C HIS A 148 -9.22 11.77 5.03
N LEU A 149 -9.02 12.18 3.77
CA LEU A 149 -7.93 13.07 3.33
C LEU A 149 -6.52 12.56 3.71
N ALA A 150 -6.29 11.26 3.56
CA ALA A 150 -5.05 10.61 3.99
C ALA A 150 -3.79 11.21 3.36
N CYS A 151 -3.79 11.49 2.05
CA CYS A 151 -2.65 12.11 1.38
C CYS A 151 -2.32 13.53 1.89
N GLU A 152 -3.31 14.26 2.40
CA GLU A 152 -3.13 15.60 2.95
C GLU A 152 -2.72 15.57 4.43
N ARG A 153 -3.20 14.57 5.17
CA ARG A 153 -3.08 14.49 6.64
C ARG A 153 -1.99 13.56 7.13
N ILE A 154 -1.48 12.67 6.30
CA ILE A 154 -0.47 11.68 6.70
C ILE A 154 0.87 12.05 6.08
N LYS A 155 1.83 12.38 6.95
CA LYS A 155 3.24 12.51 6.58
C LYS A 155 3.93 11.17 6.77
N VAL A 156 4.67 10.71 5.76
CA VAL A 156 5.45 9.46 5.82
C VAL A 156 6.93 9.76 5.61
N GLU A 157 7.76 9.26 6.52
CA GLU A 157 9.21 9.39 6.45
C GLU A 157 9.84 8.00 6.45
N ILE A 158 10.72 7.73 5.48
CA ILE A 158 11.49 6.47 5.44
C ILE A 158 12.87 6.74 6.02
N THR A 159 13.18 6.07 7.13
CA THR A 159 14.41 6.27 7.91
C THR A 159 15.25 5.01 7.89
N ARG A 160 16.57 5.16 7.82
CA ARG A 160 17.54 4.06 7.91
C ARG A 160 17.79 3.69 9.37
N ILE A 161 17.90 2.39 9.66
CA ILE A 161 18.37 1.92 10.96
C ILE A 161 19.90 1.84 11.06
#